data_AF-A0A178L556-F1
#
_entry.id   AF-A0A178L556-F1
#
_cell.length_a   1.000
_cell.length_b   1.000
_cell.length_c   1.000
_cell.angle_alpha   90.00
_cell.angle_beta   90.00
_cell.angle_gamma   90.00
#
_symmetry.space_group_name_H-M   'P 1'
#
loop_
_entity.id
_entity.type
_entity.pdbx_description
1 polymer ?
#
loop_
_entity_poly.entity_id
_entity_poly.type
_entity_poly.pdbx_seq_one_letter_code
_entity_poly.pdbx_strand_id
1 'polypeptide(L)'
;MAVTSAQIQELYIGYFGRPADQAGLNYWLTASNATNSTVTLNDIRASFAQQTEYTSVYGSLDRQATVSQIYQNLFGRTASADEVGYWTFTSANTPQENLIQAFLEAASTSDRAIVDAKTGFAQTLTDTYGSTATTGTTSNLRTPYNAALTAAATEQAGANPPAYITSLNAAIANASSNLNYDATNAAYNAFGATTATLNIAATATVPASLAITGEQLNSFTVAHDYGSNNTGTNNTATPPVLQAGDLAFTGDAVDNIKSLSLNLTHASVTETTGAGSVADNVNVSLAGFSALTTLNASASNVDLSLTANVPATLTNITLGSGDDTLTVATGAYSATTAAKVIAVAAGDGNDVINATVNAANVQINTGAGDDTVNLTISQATGATAQAQGNHGAEIALGAGTDKLVVTGANVQFYSGSDAAKASQLAASSVKVTDFAAGDTVAITGVTASNDTGGFTGAQLANFNAATTLVGKLDAAAVLLSGAATSLHFEFGGNTYVYADTAGAGTFGAGDTLIELTGATGLAASSFVAA
;
A
#
# COMPACT_ATOMS: atom_id res chain seq x y z
N MET A 1 -45.38 -17.62 13.44
CA MET A 1 -44.56 -16.45 13.06
C MET A 1 -43.28 -16.97 12.44
N ALA A 2 -42.74 -16.28 11.44
CA ALA A 2 -41.45 -16.62 10.84
C ALA A 2 -40.32 -16.45 11.87
N VAL A 3 -39.33 -17.34 11.86
CA VAL A 3 -38.12 -17.20 12.69
C VAL A 3 -37.21 -16.15 12.06
N THR A 4 -36.79 -15.18 12.87
CA THR A 4 -35.95 -14.07 12.42
C THR A 4 -34.46 -14.40 12.56
N SER A 5 -33.63 -13.69 11.80
CA SER A 5 -32.18 -13.79 11.89
C SER A 5 -31.68 -13.39 13.28
N ALA A 6 -32.28 -12.36 13.91
CA ALA A 6 -31.96 -11.94 15.27
C ALA A 6 -32.21 -13.05 16.30
N GLN A 7 -33.33 -13.77 16.21
CA GLN A 7 -33.63 -14.90 17.11
C GLN A 7 -32.61 -16.04 16.96
N ILE A 8 -32.14 -16.32 15.75
CA ILE A 8 -31.09 -17.32 15.53
C ILE A 8 -29.77 -16.83 16.14
N GLN A 9 -29.42 -15.55 15.97
CA GLN A 9 -28.22 -14.97 16.57
C GLN A 9 -28.25 -15.01 18.10
N GLU A 10 -29.38 -14.68 18.73
CA GLU A 10 -29.56 -14.80 20.18
C GLU A 10 -29.29 -16.24 20.66
N LEU A 11 -29.73 -17.27 19.92
CA LEU A 11 -29.42 -18.67 20.23
C LEU A 11 -27.92 -18.97 20.06
N TYR A 12 -27.28 -18.50 18.99
CA TYR A 12 -25.83 -18.70 18.81
C TYR A 12 -25.01 -18.05 19.94
N ILE A 13 -25.39 -16.84 20.36
CA ILE A 13 -24.75 -16.12 21.47
C ILE A 13 -24.97 -16.89 22.78
N GLY A 14 -26.20 -17.30 23.07
CA GLY A 14 -26.53 -18.01 24.31
C GLY A 14 -25.90 -19.40 24.39
N TYR A 15 -26.02 -20.23 23.35
CA TYR A 15 -25.59 -21.64 23.37
C TYR A 15 -24.10 -21.81 23.09
N PHE A 16 -23.46 -20.88 22.39
CA PHE A 16 -22.09 -21.07 21.92
C PHE A 16 -21.16 -19.88 22.22
N GLY A 17 -21.68 -18.78 22.76
CA GLY A 17 -20.89 -17.58 23.07
C GLY A 17 -20.32 -16.88 21.84
N ARG A 18 -20.93 -17.04 20.66
CA ARG A 18 -20.46 -16.44 19.41
C ARG A 18 -21.60 -16.11 18.44
N PRO A 19 -21.35 -15.32 17.38
CA PRO A 19 -22.26 -15.16 16.25
C PRO A 19 -22.42 -16.44 15.42
N ALA A 20 -23.52 -16.53 14.68
CA ALA A 20 -23.69 -17.53 13.62
C ALA A 20 -22.75 -17.26 12.44
N ASP A 21 -22.14 -18.29 11.87
CA ASP A 21 -21.58 -18.15 10.51
C ASP A 21 -22.72 -18.06 9.48
N GLN A 22 -22.45 -17.55 8.27
CA GLN A 22 -23.51 -17.36 7.27
C GLN A 22 -24.13 -18.66 6.80
N ALA A 23 -23.33 -19.72 6.66
CA ALA A 23 -23.85 -20.99 6.17
C ALA A 23 -24.83 -21.55 7.20
N GLY A 24 -24.49 -21.49 8.49
CA GLY A 24 -25.36 -21.81 9.60
C GLY A 24 -26.60 -20.91 9.66
N LEU A 25 -26.44 -19.59 9.60
CA LEU A 25 -27.56 -18.65 9.63
C LEU A 25 -28.53 -18.89 8.45
N ASN A 26 -27.99 -19.03 7.24
CA ASN A 26 -28.78 -19.32 6.04
C ASN A 26 -29.47 -20.67 6.13
N TYR A 27 -28.78 -21.70 6.64
CA TYR A 27 -29.36 -23.03 6.84
C TYR A 27 -30.60 -22.94 7.73
N TRP A 28 -30.48 -22.31 8.90
CA TRP A 28 -31.58 -22.19 9.85
C TRP A 28 -32.71 -21.33 9.31
N LEU A 29 -32.41 -20.17 8.71
CA LEU A 29 -33.41 -19.30 8.09
C LEU A 29 -34.16 -20.01 6.96
N THR A 30 -33.45 -20.78 6.14
CA THR A 30 -34.07 -21.56 5.04
C THR A 30 -34.95 -22.66 5.60
N ALA A 31 -34.46 -23.41 6.60
CA ALA A 31 -35.19 -24.51 7.22
C ALA A 31 -36.47 -24.03 7.92
N SER A 32 -36.41 -22.94 8.68
CA SER A 32 -37.55 -22.43 9.46
C SER A 32 -38.56 -21.64 8.64
N ASN A 33 -38.14 -21.04 7.52
CA ASN A 33 -39.00 -20.16 6.72
C ASN A 33 -39.40 -20.74 5.35
N ALA A 34 -39.12 -22.03 5.10
CA ALA A 34 -39.61 -22.73 3.90
C ALA A 34 -41.14 -22.78 3.84
N THR A 35 -41.70 -22.87 2.63
CA THR A 35 -43.14 -23.05 2.41
C THR A 35 -43.63 -24.34 3.10
N ASN A 36 -44.59 -24.22 4.02
CA ASN A 36 -45.07 -25.30 4.90
C ASN A 36 -44.03 -25.84 5.90
N SER A 37 -43.04 -25.02 6.30
CA SER A 37 -42.08 -25.45 7.32
C SER A 37 -42.76 -25.84 8.63
N THR A 38 -42.33 -26.97 9.19
CA THR A 38 -42.67 -27.43 10.54
C THR A 38 -41.56 -27.15 11.55
N VAL A 39 -40.43 -26.59 11.12
CA VAL A 39 -39.28 -26.30 11.98
C VAL A 39 -39.54 -25.00 12.75
N THR A 40 -39.69 -25.12 14.06
CA THR A 40 -39.92 -24.00 14.97
C THR A 40 -38.61 -23.54 15.62
N LEU A 41 -38.63 -22.36 16.24
CA LEU A 41 -37.50 -21.87 17.05
C LEU A 41 -37.14 -22.85 18.19
N ASN A 42 -38.13 -23.55 18.75
CA ASN A 42 -37.91 -24.56 19.78
C ASN A 42 -37.15 -25.79 19.23
N ASP A 43 -37.42 -26.18 17.98
CA ASP A 43 -36.72 -27.30 17.35
C ASP A 43 -35.25 -26.95 17.06
N ILE A 44 -34.99 -25.70 16.64
CA ILE A 44 -33.63 -25.17 16.46
C ILE A 44 -32.88 -25.20 17.81
N ARG A 45 -33.52 -24.72 18.89
CA ARG A 45 -32.96 -24.74 20.24
C ARG A 45 -32.61 -26.16 20.71
N ALA A 46 -33.53 -27.10 20.53
CA ALA A 46 -33.32 -28.50 20.88
C ALA A 46 -32.17 -29.13 20.08
N SER A 47 -31.96 -28.69 18.83
CA SER A 47 -30.81 -29.10 18.03
C SER A 47 -29.49 -28.54 18.56
N PHE A 48 -29.45 -27.28 19.01
CA PHE A 48 -28.22 -26.63 19.49
C PHE A 48 -27.67 -27.31 20.74
N ALA A 49 -28.55 -27.70 21.67
CA ALA A 49 -28.17 -28.41 22.88
C ALA A 49 -27.54 -29.81 22.62
N GLN A 50 -27.69 -30.36 21.41
CA GLN A 50 -27.11 -31.65 21.01
C GLN A 50 -25.77 -31.49 20.27
N GLN A 51 -25.35 -30.27 19.96
CA GLN A 51 -24.11 -30.02 19.22
C GLN A 51 -22.87 -30.24 20.10
N THR A 52 -21.79 -30.76 19.52
CA THR A 52 -20.48 -30.88 20.19
C THR A 52 -19.98 -29.54 20.74
N GLU A 53 -20.34 -28.44 20.08
CA GLU A 53 -19.99 -27.10 20.55
C GLU A 53 -20.69 -26.74 21.87
N TYR A 54 -21.95 -27.15 22.05
CA TYR A 54 -22.66 -26.93 23.31
C TYR A 54 -22.05 -27.73 24.46
N THR A 55 -21.70 -29.00 24.21
CA THR A 55 -21.04 -29.83 25.22
C THR A 55 -19.64 -29.32 25.55
N SER A 56 -18.94 -28.70 24.59
CA SER A 56 -17.67 -28.02 24.83
C SER A 56 -17.80 -26.78 25.72
N VAL A 57 -18.91 -26.04 25.64
CA VAL A 57 -19.14 -24.82 26.44
C VAL A 57 -19.71 -25.14 27.82
N TYR A 58 -20.64 -26.10 27.91
CA TYR A 58 -21.45 -26.35 29.11
C TYR A 58 -21.34 -27.76 29.69
N GLY A 59 -20.82 -28.74 28.95
CA GLY A 59 -20.96 -30.16 29.30
C GLY A 59 -20.22 -30.61 30.56
N SER A 60 -19.17 -29.88 30.98
CA SER A 60 -18.43 -30.13 32.22
C SER A 60 -18.84 -29.23 33.38
N LEU A 61 -19.74 -28.26 33.14
CA LEU A 61 -20.13 -27.26 34.13
C LEU A 61 -21.24 -27.82 35.03
N ASP A 62 -21.13 -27.58 36.33
CA ASP A 62 -22.27 -27.77 37.23
C ASP A 62 -23.34 -26.69 37.00
N ARG A 63 -24.46 -26.79 37.72
CA ARG A 63 -25.59 -25.85 37.55
C ARG A 63 -25.18 -24.40 37.83
N GLN A 64 -24.36 -24.16 38.84
CA GLN A 64 -23.93 -22.82 39.23
C GLN A 64 -22.96 -22.21 38.20
N ALA A 65 -22.01 -23.01 37.72
CA ALA A 65 -21.08 -22.62 36.67
C ALA A 65 -21.81 -22.41 35.33
N THR A 66 -22.82 -23.23 35.02
CA THR A 66 -23.68 -23.04 33.85
C THR A 66 -24.42 -21.70 33.90
N VAL A 67 -25.05 -21.39 35.04
CA VAL A 67 -25.71 -20.09 35.25
C VAL A 67 -24.72 -18.95 35.04
N SER A 68 -23.54 -19.04 35.64
CA SER A 68 -22.49 -18.02 35.49
C SER A 68 -22.07 -17.84 34.03
N GLN A 69 -21.91 -18.93 33.28
CA GLN A 69 -21.55 -18.89 31.87
C GLN A 69 -22.65 -18.26 30.99
N ILE A 70 -23.93 -18.56 31.26
CA ILE A 70 -25.05 -17.94 30.55
C ILE A 70 -25.09 -16.43 30.81
N TYR A 71 -24.86 -16.00 32.05
CA TYR A 71 -24.74 -14.59 32.44
C TYR A 71 -23.64 -13.87 31.64
N GLN A 72 -22.47 -14.50 31.48
CA GLN A 72 -21.39 -13.95 30.68
C GLN A 72 -21.75 -13.88 29.19
N ASN A 73 -22.29 -14.97 28.64
CA ASN A 73 -22.63 -15.07 27.22
C ASN A 73 -23.72 -14.07 26.81
N LEU A 74 -24.83 -14.02 27.54
CA LEU A 74 -25.97 -13.15 27.24
C LEU A 74 -25.77 -11.72 27.75
N PHE A 75 -25.41 -11.55 29.03
CA PHE A 75 -25.47 -10.24 29.70
C PHE A 75 -24.10 -9.59 29.92
N GLY A 76 -23.00 -10.33 29.76
CA GLY A 76 -21.64 -9.77 29.91
C GLY A 76 -21.32 -9.29 31.34
N ARG A 77 -22.03 -9.81 32.34
CA ARG A 77 -21.86 -9.47 33.76
C ARG A 77 -21.94 -10.71 34.63
N THR A 78 -21.31 -10.64 35.81
CA THR A 78 -21.48 -11.66 36.84
C THR A 78 -22.87 -11.56 37.48
N ALA A 79 -23.48 -12.72 37.76
CA ALA A 79 -24.72 -12.81 38.52
C ALA A 79 -24.50 -12.49 40.00
N SER A 80 -25.45 -11.83 40.63
CA SER A 80 -25.51 -11.69 42.10
C SER A 80 -25.80 -13.03 42.78
N ALA A 81 -25.52 -13.13 44.07
CA ALA A 81 -25.78 -14.34 44.85
C ALA A 81 -27.27 -14.76 44.82
N ASP A 82 -28.18 -13.79 44.83
CA ASP A 82 -29.63 -14.03 44.76
C ASP A 82 -30.06 -14.55 43.39
N GLU A 83 -29.50 -13.99 42.31
CA GLU A 83 -29.73 -14.46 40.94
C GLU A 83 -29.22 -15.89 40.74
N VAL A 84 -28.01 -16.19 41.21
CA VAL A 84 -27.46 -17.56 41.20
C VAL A 84 -28.37 -18.49 42.00
N GLY A 85 -28.82 -18.06 43.18
CA GLY A 85 -29.73 -18.82 44.04
C GLY A 85 -31.06 -19.14 43.35
N TYR A 86 -31.67 -18.16 42.67
CA TYR A 86 -32.90 -18.36 41.92
C TYR A 86 -32.73 -19.40 40.81
N TRP A 87 -31.68 -19.27 39.98
CA TRP A 87 -31.47 -20.17 38.85
C TRP A 87 -30.99 -21.58 39.24
N THR A 88 -30.37 -21.70 40.40
CA THR A 88 -29.86 -22.97 40.93
C THR A 88 -30.94 -23.73 41.69
N PHE A 89 -31.75 -23.05 42.51
CA PHE A 89 -32.67 -23.70 43.43
C PHE A 89 -34.14 -23.49 43.07
N THR A 90 -34.55 -22.27 42.70
CA THR A 90 -35.95 -21.96 42.42
C THR A 90 -36.39 -22.46 41.04
N SER A 91 -35.51 -22.44 40.04
CA SER A 91 -35.77 -23.00 38.70
C SER A 91 -35.05 -24.32 38.44
N ALA A 92 -34.76 -25.09 39.49
CA ALA A 92 -34.06 -26.38 39.40
C ALA A 92 -34.73 -27.39 38.46
N ASN A 93 -36.06 -27.29 38.28
CA ASN A 93 -36.82 -28.13 37.36
C ASN A 93 -36.72 -27.72 35.89
N THR A 94 -36.13 -26.56 35.58
CA THR A 94 -35.86 -26.15 34.19
C THR A 94 -34.66 -26.92 33.66
N PRO A 95 -34.84 -27.77 32.64
CA PRO A 95 -33.73 -28.52 32.03
C PRO A 95 -32.63 -27.57 31.55
N GLN A 96 -31.37 -28.02 31.62
CA GLN A 96 -30.20 -27.19 31.32
C GLN A 96 -30.28 -26.61 29.90
N GLU A 97 -30.72 -27.42 28.95
CA GLU A 97 -30.93 -27.07 27.56
C GLU A 97 -32.02 -26.01 27.33
N ASN A 98 -32.87 -25.74 28.33
CA ASN A 98 -33.93 -24.72 28.26
C ASN A 98 -33.58 -23.44 29.04
N LEU A 99 -32.46 -23.43 29.78
CA LEU A 99 -32.07 -22.28 30.61
C LEU A 99 -31.88 -21.00 29.79
N ILE A 100 -31.20 -21.08 28.65
CA ILE A 100 -30.91 -19.91 27.82
C ILE A 100 -32.19 -19.19 27.40
N GLN A 101 -33.24 -19.94 27.03
CA GLN A 101 -34.55 -19.37 26.73
C GLN A 101 -35.17 -18.70 27.96
N ALA A 102 -35.15 -19.38 29.10
CA ALA A 102 -35.70 -18.83 30.34
C ALA A 102 -34.99 -17.54 30.75
N PHE A 103 -33.69 -17.41 30.48
CA PHE A 103 -32.92 -16.20 30.71
C PHE A 103 -33.30 -15.05 29.77
N LEU A 104 -33.49 -15.35 28.47
CA LEU A 104 -33.93 -14.34 27.50
C LEU A 104 -35.33 -13.80 27.84
N GLU A 105 -36.22 -14.66 28.36
CA GLU A 105 -37.57 -14.29 28.79
C GLU A 105 -37.58 -13.53 30.13
N ALA A 106 -36.66 -13.88 31.04
CA ALA A 106 -36.53 -13.25 32.34
C ALA A 106 -35.58 -12.04 32.36
N ALA A 107 -35.01 -11.66 31.22
CA ALA A 107 -34.05 -10.57 31.13
C ALA A 107 -34.68 -9.25 31.61
N SER A 108 -33.96 -8.55 32.50
CA SER A 108 -34.33 -7.19 32.88
C SER A 108 -34.27 -6.25 31.66
N THR A 109 -34.88 -5.07 31.74
CA THR A 109 -34.78 -4.07 30.65
C THR A 109 -33.32 -3.74 30.31
N SER A 110 -32.46 -3.66 31.32
CA SER A 110 -31.02 -3.44 31.15
C SER A 110 -30.33 -4.62 30.46
N ASP A 111 -30.59 -5.85 30.92
CA ASP A 111 -30.00 -7.05 30.33
C ASP A 111 -30.48 -7.29 28.89
N ARG A 112 -31.74 -6.97 28.60
CA ARG A 112 -32.30 -7.03 27.25
C ARG A 112 -31.58 -6.07 26.30
N ALA A 113 -31.31 -4.85 26.72
CA ALA A 113 -30.57 -3.88 25.91
C ALA A 113 -29.15 -4.39 25.56
N ILE A 114 -28.50 -5.12 26.48
CA ILE A 114 -27.20 -5.76 26.22
C ILE A 114 -27.33 -6.90 25.21
N VAL A 115 -28.34 -7.76 25.37
CA VAL A 115 -28.61 -8.85 24.42
C VAL A 115 -28.90 -8.29 23.03
N ASP A 116 -29.71 -7.24 22.92
CA ASP A 116 -30.03 -6.58 21.65
C ASP A 116 -28.77 -5.98 21.00
N ALA A 117 -27.91 -5.31 21.77
CA ALA A 117 -26.65 -4.76 21.26
C ALA A 117 -25.69 -5.86 20.76
N LYS A 118 -25.52 -6.93 21.55
CA LYS A 118 -24.72 -8.11 21.16
C LYS A 118 -25.29 -8.81 19.93
N THR A 119 -26.61 -8.92 19.84
CA THR A 119 -27.33 -9.52 18.70
C THR A 119 -27.17 -8.67 17.45
N GLY A 120 -27.33 -7.35 17.55
CA GLY A 120 -27.07 -6.41 16.45
C GLY A 120 -25.62 -6.50 15.97
N PHE A 121 -24.67 -6.57 16.89
CA PHE A 121 -23.26 -6.77 16.54
C PHE A 121 -23.01 -8.11 15.83
N ALA A 122 -23.58 -9.21 16.34
CA ALA A 122 -23.51 -10.52 15.70
C ALA A 122 -24.15 -10.51 14.29
N GLN A 123 -25.27 -9.80 14.12
CA GLN A 123 -25.93 -9.58 12.83
C GLN A 123 -24.99 -8.88 11.85
N THR A 124 -24.39 -7.75 12.25
CA THR A 124 -23.42 -7.01 11.43
C THR A 124 -22.22 -7.88 11.05
N LEU A 125 -21.70 -8.66 12.00
CA LEU A 125 -20.59 -9.60 11.76
C LEU A 125 -20.97 -10.64 10.71
N THR A 126 -22.11 -11.29 10.85
CA THR A 126 -22.53 -12.34 9.91
C THR A 126 -22.86 -11.75 8.54
N ASP A 127 -23.65 -10.68 8.46
CA ASP A 127 -24.07 -10.08 7.19
C ASP A 127 -22.89 -9.53 6.38
N THR A 128 -21.86 -9.01 7.06
CA THR A 128 -20.71 -8.40 6.37
C THR A 128 -19.64 -9.43 5.98
N TYR A 129 -19.43 -10.49 6.79
CA TYR A 129 -18.27 -11.40 6.64
C TYR A 129 -18.63 -12.84 6.35
N GLY A 130 -19.92 -13.13 6.39
CA GLY A 130 -20.43 -14.47 6.29
C GLY A 130 -20.51 -15.02 4.86
N SER A 131 -20.70 -14.16 3.85
CA SER A 131 -20.85 -14.56 2.45
C SER A 131 -19.54 -14.83 1.72
N THR A 132 -18.38 -14.51 2.31
CA THR A 132 -17.06 -14.59 1.66
C THR A 132 -16.29 -15.88 1.97
N ALA A 133 -16.92 -16.87 2.61
CA ALA A 133 -16.31 -18.18 2.79
C ALA A 133 -16.32 -18.96 1.45
N THR A 134 -15.30 -18.74 0.63
CA THR A 134 -14.87 -19.72 -0.36
C THR A 134 -14.48 -21.01 0.38
N THR A 135 -14.90 -22.13 -0.18
CA THR A 135 -14.84 -23.49 0.39
C THR A 135 -13.53 -23.81 1.15
N GLY A 136 -13.58 -23.87 2.48
CA GLY A 136 -12.54 -24.52 3.29
C GLY A 136 -12.19 -23.84 4.62
N THR A 137 -12.40 -22.53 4.76
CA THR A 137 -12.04 -21.79 5.98
C THR A 137 -13.32 -21.31 6.67
N THR A 138 -13.68 -21.93 7.80
CA THR A 138 -14.73 -21.38 8.66
C THR A 138 -14.27 -20.00 9.13
N SER A 139 -14.91 -18.91 8.70
CA SER A 139 -14.74 -17.59 9.33
C SER A 139 -15.05 -17.75 10.82
N ASN A 140 -14.03 -17.85 11.65
CA ASN A 140 -14.19 -17.99 13.09
C ASN A 140 -14.61 -16.62 13.66
N LEU A 141 -15.88 -16.25 13.48
CA LEU A 141 -16.47 -14.99 13.96
C LEU A 141 -16.41 -14.83 15.49
N ARG A 142 -16.01 -15.88 16.22
CA ARG A 142 -15.86 -15.88 17.69
C ARG A 142 -14.70 -15.00 18.16
N THR A 143 -13.55 -15.10 17.50
CA THR A 143 -12.36 -14.32 17.88
C THR A 143 -12.62 -12.81 17.78
N PRO A 144 -13.09 -12.26 16.64
CA PRO A 144 -13.39 -10.83 16.54
C PRO A 144 -14.52 -10.40 17.49
N TYR A 145 -15.55 -11.23 17.64
CA TYR A 145 -16.65 -10.96 18.58
C TYR A 145 -16.17 -10.85 20.03
N ASN A 146 -15.38 -11.82 20.52
CA ASN A 146 -14.87 -11.83 21.90
C ASN A 146 -13.86 -10.70 22.17
N ALA A 147 -13.05 -10.32 21.18
CA ALA A 147 -12.14 -9.18 21.30
C ALA A 147 -12.89 -7.88 21.54
N ALA A 148 -13.95 -7.61 20.76
CA ALA A 148 -14.78 -6.42 20.94
C ALA A 148 -15.52 -6.42 22.28
N LEU A 149 -16.04 -7.58 22.72
CA LEU A 149 -16.65 -7.72 24.04
C LEU A 149 -15.66 -7.45 25.18
N THR A 150 -14.41 -7.90 25.04
CA THR A 150 -13.34 -7.68 26.03
C THR A 150 -12.95 -6.21 26.11
N ALA A 151 -12.83 -5.53 24.97
CA ALA A 151 -12.54 -4.09 24.93
C ALA A 151 -13.68 -3.25 25.57
N ALA A 152 -14.94 -3.65 25.34
CA ALA A 152 -16.10 -3.02 25.96
C ALA A 152 -16.19 -3.25 27.48
N ALA A 153 -15.57 -4.32 27.99
CA ALA A 153 -15.64 -4.71 29.40
C ALA A 153 -14.90 -3.76 30.37
N THR A 154 -14.21 -2.73 29.86
CA THR A 154 -13.75 -1.58 30.65
C THR A 154 -14.90 -0.90 31.40
N GLU A 155 -16.11 -0.96 30.83
CA GLU A 155 -17.37 -0.65 31.49
C GLU A 155 -18.06 -1.96 31.92
N GLN A 156 -18.46 -2.10 33.18
CA GLN A 156 -19.20 -3.29 33.62
C GLN A 156 -20.63 -3.24 33.08
N ALA A 157 -21.03 -4.21 32.25
CA ALA A 157 -22.35 -4.26 31.60
C ALA A 157 -23.53 -4.15 32.58
N GLY A 158 -23.38 -4.65 33.82
CA GLY A 158 -24.40 -4.56 34.87
C GLY A 158 -24.48 -3.23 35.62
N ALA A 159 -23.41 -2.41 35.62
CA ALA A 159 -23.34 -1.17 36.37
C ALA A 159 -23.78 0.04 35.54
N ASN A 160 -23.47 0.05 34.24
CA ASN A 160 -23.83 1.14 33.33
C ASN A 160 -24.06 0.63 31.89
N PRO A 161 -25.24 0.03 31.61
CA PRO A 161 -25.54 -0.52 30.29
C PRO A 161 -25.37 0.47 29.13
N PRO A 162 -25.81 1.75 29.22
CA PRO A 162 -25.58 2.73 28.15
C PRO A 162 -24.11 2.98 27.82
N ALA A 163 -23.24 3.08 28.84
CA ALA A 163 -21.80 3.27 28.62
C ALA A 163 -21.17 2.01 28.02
N TYR A 164 -21.53 0.82 28.50
CA TYR A 164 -21.08 -0.44 27.91
C TYR A 164 -21.47 -0.57 26.44
N ILE A 165 -22.72 -0.23 26.07
CA ILE A 165 -23.18 -0.25 24.66
C ILE A 165 -22.37 0.76 23.81
N THR A 166 -22.07 1.93 24.36
CA THR A 166 -21.25 2.94 23.68
C THR A 166 -19.82 2.42 23.46
N SER A 167 -19.21 1.84 24.49
CA SER A 167 -17.88 1.22 24.41
C SER A 167 -17.85 0.02 23.48
N LEU A 168 -18.91 -0.79 23.44
CA LEU A 168 -19.07 -1.88 22.49
C LEU A 168 -19.14 -1.34 21.06
N ASN A 169 -19.99 -0.36 20.77
CA ASN A 169 -20.06 0.27 19.45
C ASN A 169 -18.71 0.89 19.03
N ALA A 170 -17.99 1.52 19.96
CA ALA A 170 -16.65 2.05 19.70
C ALA A 170 -15.62 0.94 19.46
N ALA A 171 -15.66 -0.16 20.23
CA ALA A 171 -14.79 -1.32 20.01
C ALA A 171 -15.06 -1.98 18.66
N ILE A 172 -16.32 -2.07 18.23
CA ILE A 172 -16.73 -2.56 16.92
C ILE A 172 -16.17 -1.66 15.82
N ALA A 173 -16.32 -0.34 15.94
CA ALA A 173 -15.79 0.62 14.99
C ALA A 173 -14.25 0.56 14.91
N ASN A 174 -13.56 0.49 16.06
CA ASN A 174 -12.11 0.40 16.14
C ASN A 174 -11.56 -0.91 15.58
N ALA A 175 -12.21 -2.04 15.87
CA ALA A 175 -11.77 -3.32 15.35
C ALA A 175 -12.05 -3.46 13.83
N SER A 176 -12.98 -2.65 13.31
CA SER A 176 -13.20 -2.48 11.87
C SER A 176 -12.15 -1.55 11.21
N SER A 177 -11.37 -0.78 11.98
CA SER A 177 -10.42 0.21 11.45
C SER A 177 -8.93 -0.09 11.71
N ASN A 178 -8.59 -0.93 12.70
CA ASN A 178 -7.21 -1.18 13.12
C ASN A 178 -6.87 -2.67 13.20
N LEU A 179 -5.75 -3.07 12.60
CA LEU A 179 -5.13 -4.38 12.77
C LEU A 179 -4.23 -4.30 14.01
N ASN A 180 -4.64 -4.95 15.11
CA ASN A 180 -3.78 -5.01 16.29
C ASN A 180 -2.77 -6.16 16.12
N TYR A 181 -1.49 -5.84 16.20
CA TYR A 181 -0.39 -6.80 16.19
C TYR A 181 -0.39 -7.58 17.51
N ASP A 182 -0.79 -8.86 17.49
CA ASP A 182 -0.56 -9.81 18.60
C ASP A 182 0.55 -10.80 18.19
N ALA A 183 1.33 -11.25 19.16
CA ALA A 183 2.63 -11.91 19.09
C ALA A 183 2.68 -13.30 18.39
N THR A 184 1.77 -13.56 17.45
CA THR A 184 1.62 -14.84 16.72
C THR A 184 1.69 -14.72 15.17
N ASN A 185 2.17 -13.59 14.63
CA ASN A 185 2.54 -13.45 13.20
C ASN A 185 1.42 -13.65 12.16
N ALA A 186 0.25 -13.05 12.38
CA ALA A 186 -0.72 -12.80 11.30
C ALA A 186 -1.47 -11.48 11.55
N ALA A 187 -1.39 -10.53 10.63
CA ALA A 187 -2.26 -9.37 10.64
C ALA A 187 -3.63 -9.81 10.08
N TYR A 188 -4.61 -9.95 10.99
CA TYR A 188 -5.96 -10.38 10.65
C TYR A 188 -6.91 -9.19 10.64
N ASN A 189 -7.53 -8.92 9.49
CA ASN A 189 -8.67 -8.01 9.42
C ASN A 189 -9.88 -8.69 10.06
N ALA A 190 -10.10 -8.38 11.34
CA ALA A 190 -11.12 -8.96 12.19
C ALA A 190 -12.55 -8.78 11.66
N PHE A 191 -12.76 -7.82 10.75
CA PHE A 191 -14.06 -7.35 10.29
C PHE A 191 -14.03 -6.88 8.83
N GLY A 192 -13.40 -7.63 7.90
CA GLY A 192 -13.57 -7.51 6.43
C GLY A 192 -13.60 -6.09 5.81
N ALA A 193 -12.95 -5.12 6.45
CA ALA A 193 -12.83 -3.76 5.95
C ALA A 193 -12.07 -3.72 4.62
N THR A 194 -12.40 -2.77 3.75
CA THR A 194 -11.66 -2.54 2.51
C THR A 194 -10.34 -1.82 2.76
N THR A 195 -10.24 -1.10 3.87
CA THR A 195 -9.04 -0.41 4.34
C THR A 195 -8.57 -1.03 5.66
N ALA A 196 -7.27 -1.15 5.88
CA ALA A 196 -6.75 -1.53 7.19
C ALA A 196 -5.42 -0.85 7.51
N THR A 197 -5.20 -0.59 8.80
CA THR A 197 -3.95 -0.02 9.31
C THR A 197 -3.26 -1.00 10.24
N LEU A 198 -2.01 -1.34 9.94
CA LEU A 198 -1.10 -2.06 10.81
C LEU A 198 -0.24 -1.05 11.58
N ASN A 199 -0.46 -0.93 12.88
CA ASN A 199 0.37 -0.11 13.75
C ASN A 199 1.46 -0.99 14.39
N ILE A 200 2.72 -0.74 14.05
CA ILE A 200 3.88 -1.45 14.60
C ILE A 200 4.46 -0.59 15.74
N ALA A 201 4.52 -1.14 16.95
CA ALA A 201 5.07 -0.41 18.10
C ALA A 201 6.59 -0.22 18.00
N ALA A 202 7.11 0.90 18.52
CA ALA A 202 8.54 1.27 18.53
C ALA A 202 9.50 0.17 19.03
N THR A 203 9.03 -0.71 19.92
CA THR A 203 9.83 -1.78 20.54
C THR A 203 9.53 -3.18 19.97
N ALA A 204 8.70 -3.28 18.94
CA ALA A 204 8.29 -4.56 18.38
C ALA A 204 9.41 -5.19 17.56
N THR A 205 9.61 -6.51 17.70
CA THR A 205 10.51 -7.27 16.82
C THR A 205 9.75 -7.65 15.56
N VAL A 206 10.26 -7.31 14.37
CA VAL A 206 9.58 -7.58 13.10
C VAL A 206 9.96 -8.95 12.55
N PRO A 207 9.01 -9.77 12.10
CA PRO A 207 9.30 -11.04 11.43
C PRO A 207 9.82 -10.83 10.00
N ALA A 208 10.39 -11.89 9.42
CA ALA A 208 10.85 -11.93 8.02
C ALA A 208 9.77 -11.59 6.97
N SER A 209 8.49 -11.74 7.33
CA SER A 209 7.37 -11.25 6.52
C SER A 209 6.12 -11.01 7.36
N LEU A 210 5.36 -9.99 7.01
CA LEU A 210 4.06 -9.61 7.53
C LEU A 210 2.95 -10.31 6.74
N ALA A 211 2.32 -11.33 7.31
CA ALA A 211 1.18 -12.00 6.68
C ALA A 211 -0.09 -11.13 6.80
N ILE A 212 -0.64 -10.71 5.65
CA ILE A 212 -1.92 -10.01 5.53
C ILE A 212 -2.99 -11.01 5.08
N THR A 213 -4.07 -11.10 5.84
CA THR A 213 -5.21 -12.00 5.54
C THR A 213 -6.53 -11.21 5.46
N GLY A 214 -7.41 -11.61 4.54
CA GLY A 214 -8.72 -10.96 4.30
C GLY A 214 -8.95 -10.61 2.82
N GLU A 215 -9.86 -11.32 2.15
CA GLU A 215 -10.10 -11.23 0.70
C GLU A 215 -10.65 -9.88 0.20
N GLN A 216 -11.01 -8.92 1.08
CA GLN A 216 -11.64 -7.65 0.71
C GLN A 216 -10.74 -6.41 0.82
N LEU A 217 -9.49 -6.56 1.28
CA LEU A 217 -8.58 -5.43 1.46
C LEU A 217 -8.16 -4.82 0.11
N ASN A 218 -8.55 -3.57 -0.12
CA ASN A 218 -8.15 -2.76 -1.28
C ASN A 218 -7.06 -1.74 -0.93
N SER A 219 -6.96 -1.36 0.34
CA SER A 219 -6.05 -0.36 0.83
C SER A 219 -5.48 -0.79 2.17
N PHE A 220 -4.17 -0.62 2.33
CA PHE A 220 -3.45 -1.07 3.50
C PHE A 220 -2.45 0.02 3.90
N THR A 221 -2.42 0.33 5.20
CA THR A 221 -1.51 1.30 5.78
C THR A 221 -0.60 0.59 6.76
N VAL A 222 0.70 0.84 6.71
CA VAL A 222 1.63 0.50 7.79
C VAL A 222 2.04 1.78 8.47
N ALA A 223 1.89 1.82 9.79
CA ALA A 223 2.32 2.94 10.61
C ALA A 223 3.33 2.47 11.65
N HIS A 224 4.42 3.20 11.77
CA HIS A 224 5.43 3.00 12.79
C HIS A 224 5.99 4.35 13.22
N ASP A 225 6.17 4.52 14.52
CA ASP A 225 6.84 5.69 15.10
C ASP A 225 8.04 5.17 15.89
N TYR A 226 9.23 5.50 15.42
CA TYR A 226 10.51 5.18 16.05
C TYR A 226 10.72 5.93 17.38
N GLY A 227 9.90 6.95 17.67
CA GLY A 227 9.92 7.74 18.90
C GLY A 227 11.13 8.67 19.03
N SER A 228 11.11 9.52 20.05
CA SER A 228 12.20 10.45 20.38
C SER A 228 13.20 9.80 21.33
N ASN A 229 14.12 8.98 20.83
CA ASN A 229 15.06 8.28 21.71
C ASN A 229 16.53 8.58 21.41
N ASN A 230 16.90 9.86 21.27
CA ASN A 230 18.29 10.27 21.53
C ASN A 230 18.50 11.78 21.77
N THR A 231 18.33 12.26 23.01
CA THR A 231 18.82 13.59 23.43
C THR A 231 20.16 13.52 24.19
N GLY A 232 20.87 12.38 24.12
CA GLY A 232 22.10 12.14 24.87
C GLY A 232 23.36 12.27 24.00
N THR A 233 24.26 13.18 24.35
CA THR A 233 25.49 13.52 23.59
C THR A 233 26.59 12.43 23.61
N ASN A 234 26.30 11.19 23.99
CA ASN A 234 27.25 10.08 23.95
C ASN A 234 26.54 8.70 24.05
N ASN A 235 26.24 8.04 22.94
CA ASN A 235 25.84 6.62 22.97
C ASN A 235 26.24 5.87 21.69
N THR A 236 27.10 4.86 21.84
CA THR A 236 27.57 3.93 20.81
C THR A 236 26.80 2.59 20.83
N ALA A 237 25.49 2.57 21.09
CA ALA A 237 24.67 1.35 20.97
C ALA A 237 23.18 1.61 20.70
N THR A 238 22.77 1.17 19.50
CA THR A 238 21.43 0.93 18.89
C THR A 238 20.44 2.11 18.72
N PRO A 239 20.33 2.69 17.51
CA PRO A 239 19.15 3.40 17.00
C PRO A 239 17.88 2.52 17.00
N PRO A 240 16.65 3.07 17.06
CA PRO A 240 15.40 2.31 17.24
C PRO A 240 15.00 1.60 15.94
N VAL A 241 14.45 0.38 15.99
CA VAL A 241 14.70 -0.64 14.95
C VAL A 241 13.42 -1.14 14.27
N LEU A 242 13.41 -1.25 12.93
CA LEU A 242 12.71 -2.35 12.27
C LEU A 242 13.76 -3.16 11.50
N GLN A 243 13.91 -4.42 11.91
CA GLN A 243 14.62 -5.56 11.30
C GLN A 243 13.92 -6.80 11.91
N ALA A 244 13.78 -7.97 11.30
CA ALA A 244 14.54 -8.53 10.20
C ALA A 244 13.66 -8.82 8.97
N GLY A 245 14.00 -8.18 7.85
CA GLY A 245 13.50 -8.44 6.50
C GLY A 245 12.52 -7.39 5.97
N ASP A 246 12.71 -6.14 6.38
CA ASP A 246 11.64 -5.16 6.62
C ASP A 246 10.61 -4.98 5.50
N LEU A 247 9.38 -4.70 5.98
CA LEU A 247 8.12 -4.62 5.25
C LEU A 247 8.02 -5.56 4.03
N ALA A 248 8.30 -6.84 4.22
CA ALA A 248 7.92 -7.90 3.29
C ALA A 248 6.52 -8.41 3.62
N PHE A 249 5.63 -8.49 2.62
CA PHE A 249 4.24 -8.89 2.83
C PHE A 249 3.95 -10.26 2.23
N THR A 250 3.13 -11.06 2.92
CA THR A 250 2.67 -12.38 2.45
C THR A 250 1.18 -12.56 2.73
N GLY A 251 0.57 -13.62 2.21
CA GLY A 251 -0.83 -13.97 2.47
C GLY A 251 -1.79 -13.54 1.37
N ASP A 252 -2.94 -14.21 1.33
CA ASP A 252 -3.88 -14.20 0.19
C ASP A 252 -4.51 -12.81 -0.07
N ALA A 253 -4.45 -11.89 0.91
CA ALA A 253 -4.97 -10.54 0.75
C ALA A 253 -4.06 -9.61 -0.06
N VAL A 254 -2.76 -9.89 -0.12
CA VAL A 254 -1.76 -8.99 -0.72
C VAL A 254 -2.04 -8.73 -2.20
N ASP A 255 -2.51 -9.76 -2.91
CA ASP A 255 -2.85 -9.69 -4.33
C ASP A 255 -3.98 -8.68 -4.64
N ASN A 256 -4.88 -8.43 -3.68
CA ASN A 256 -6.05 -7.56 -3.88
C ASN A 256 -5.78 -6.08 -3.54
N ILE A 257 -4.66 -5.78 -2.88
CA ILE A 257 -4.34 -4.42 -2.43
C ILE A 257 -3.98 -3.55 -3.63
N LYS A 258 -4.73 -2.46 -3.80
CA LYS A 258 -4.53 -1.46 -4.85
C LYS A 258 -3.77 -0.23 -4.36
N SER A 259 -3.86 0.05 -3.07
CA SER A 259 -3.20 1.19 -2.43
C SER A 259 -2.45 0.76 -1.17
N LEU A 260 -1.15 1.01 -1.14
CA LEU A 260 -0.31 0.85 0.03
C LEU A 260 0.09 2.23 0.55
N SER A 261 -0.12 2.49 1.84
CA SER A 261 0.38 3.69 2.52
C SER A 261 1.41 3.33 3.58
N LEU A 262 2.50 4.09 3.65
CA LEU A 262 3.56 3.92 4.64
C LEU A 262 3.69 5.21 5.44
N ASN A 263 3.51 5.11 6.75
CA ASN A 263 3.61 6.21 7.71
C ASN A 263 4.70 5.84 8.73
N LEU A 264 5.95 5.84 8.28
CA LEU A 264 7.11 5.48 9.08
C LEU A 264 7.82 6.75 9.53
N THR A 265 7.72 7.05 10.81
CA THR A 265 8.17 8.34 11.35
C THR A 265 9.27 8.16 12.39
N HIS A 266 10.28 9.03 12.34
CA HIS A 266 11.37 9.14 13.28
C HIS A 266 11.45 10.59 13.81
N ALA A 267 11.47 10.74 15.14
CA ALA A 267 11.31 12.06 15.78
C ALA A 267 12.61 12.90 15.82
N SER A 268 13.75 12.38 15.36
CA SER A 268 15.03 13.06 15.56
C SER A 268 16.14 12.70 14.56
N VAL A 269 16.06 13.18 13.32
CA VAL A 269 17.29 13.65 12.66
C VAL A 269 16.97 14.91 11.86
N THR A 270 17.55 16.05 12.28
CA THR A 270 17.80 17.12 11.32
C THR A 270 19.01 16.63 10.54
N GLU A 271 18.78 15.93 9.43
CA GLU A 271 19.85 15.49 8.54
C GLU A 271 20.54 16.75 8.03
N THR A 272 21.66 17.10 8.67
CA THR A 272 22.52 18.17 8.17
C THR A 272 23.22 17.61 6.95
N THR A 273 22.68 17.96 5.78
CA THR A 273 23.24 17.82 4.43
C THR A 273 24.73 17.43 4.44
N GLY A 274 25.05 16.18 4.07
CA GLY A 274 26.41 15.77 3.73
C GLY A 274 27.19 14.93 4.75
N ALA A 275 26.59 14.43 5.84
CA ALA A 275 27.20 13.39 6.67
C ALA A 275 26.41 12.09 6.52
N GLY A 276 27.06 10.99 6.11
CA GLY A 276 26.41 9.71 5.85
C GLY A 276 25.43 9.31 6.96
N SER A 277 24.16 9.16 6.56
CA SER A 277 22.99 8.90 7.39
C SER A 277 23.24 7.74 8.37
N VAL A 278 22.77 7.91 9.61
CA VAL A 278 22.76 6.86 10.62
C VAL A 278 21.67 5.88 10.17
N ALA A 279 22.08 4.72 9.62
CA ALA A 279 21.26 3.66 9.03
C ALA A 279 19.81 3.50 9.55
N ASP A 280 18.89 4.34 9.07
CA ASP A 280 17.44 4.25 9.24
C ASP A 280 16.77 3.67 7.96
N ASN A 281 17.55 2.99 7.12
CA ASN A 281 17.08 2.43 5.85
C ASN A 281 16.08 1.28 6.08
N VAL A 282 14.81 1.53 5.76
CA VAL A 282 13.73 0.55 5.76
C VAL A 282 13.60 -0.06 4.37
N ASN A 283 13.97 -1.32 4.24
CA ASN A 283 13.65 -2.08 3.03
C ASN A 283 12.14 -2.28 2.94
N VAL A 284 11.57 -2.15 1.73
CA VAL A 284 10.15 -2.42 1.47
C VAL A 284 10.05 -3.32 0.26
N SER A 285 9.48 -4.52 0.46
CA SER A 285 9.27 -5.49 -0.62
C SER A 285 7.82 -5.46 -1.09
N LEU A 286 7.63 -5.07 -2.34
CA LEU A 286 6.33 -5.10 -3.02
C LEU A 286 6.05 -6.44 -3.73
N ALA A 287 6.81 -7.49 -3.40
CA ALA A 287 6.56 -8.82 -3.93
C ALA A 287 5.15 -9.32 -3.51
N GLY A 288 4.41 -9.91 -4.45
CA GLY A 288 3.05 -10.41 -4.21
C GLY A 288 1.93 -9.37 -4.39
N PHE A 289 2.24 -8.08 -4.59
CA PHE A 289 1.23 -7.05 -4.84
C PHE A 289 0.81 -6.99 -6.31
N SER A 290 0.05 -7.98 -6.79
CA SER A 290 -0.32 -8.05 -8.20
C SER A 290 -1.30 -6.94 -8.66
N ALA A 291 -2.14 -6.39 -7.77
CA ALA A 291 -3.10 -5.32 -8.09
C ALA A 291 -2.68 -3.89 -7.69
N LEU A 292 -1.50 -3.70 -7.11
CA LEU A 292 -1.09 -2.41 -6.53
C LEU A 292 -0.90 -1.35 -7.62
N THR A 293 -1.62 -0.23 -7.51
CA THR A 293 -1.53 0.90 -8.44
C THR A 293 -0.96 2.16 -7.79
N THR A 294 -1.02 2.25 -6.46
CA THR A 294 -0.60 3.44 -5.71
C THR A 294 0.21 3.06 -4.48
N LEU A 295 1.39 3.64 -4.34
CA LEU A 295 2.19 3.68 -3.12
C LEU A 295 2.24 5.13 -2.62
N ASN A 296 1.87 5.35 -1.36
CA ASN A 296 1.95 6.67 -0.73
C ASN A 296 2.70 6.59 0.60
N ALA A 297 3.92 7.11 0.61
CA ALA A 297 4.77 7.25 1.78
C ALA A 297 5.04 8.71 2.15
N SER A 298 4.22 9.66 1.67
CA SER A 298 4.37 11.11 1.96
C SER A 298 4.34 11.50 3.44
N ALA A 299 3.86 10.62 4.32
CA ALA A 299 3.88 10.82 5.76
C ALA A 299 5.10 10.18 6.45
N SER A 300 5.99 9.53 5.68
CA SER A 300 7.23 8.94 6.18
C SER A 300 8.36 9.96 6.13
N ASN A 301 9.28 9.87 7.08
CA ASN A 301 10.51 10.69 7.14
C ASN A 301 11.75 9.83 7.43
N VAL A 302 11.68 8.55 7.07
CA VAL A 302 12.76 7.58 7.16
C VAL A 302 13.20 7.21 5.75
N ASP A 303 14.45 6.79 5.60
CA ASP A 303 15.01 6.38 4.32
C ASP A 303 14.37 5.06 3.84
N LEU A 304 13.62 5.08 2.75
CA LEU A 304 12.95 3.89 2.19
C LEU A 304 13.77 3.27 1.05
N SER A 305 13.97 1.95 1.08
CA SER A 305 14.62 1.19 0.00
C SER A 305 13.62 0.29 -0.72
N LEU A 306 13.25 0.68 -1.95
CA LEU A 306 12.32 0.00 -2.86
C LEU A 306 13.03 -0.47 -4.13
N THR A 307 13.99 -1.39 -3.96
CA THR A 307 14.94 -1.72 -5.03
C THR A 307 14.61 -2.98 -5.83
N ALA A 308 13.61 -3.77 -5.43
CA ALA A 308 13.25 -5.03 -6.08
C ALA A 308 11.74 -5.29 -6.14
N ASN A 309 11.32 -6.00 -7.19
CA ASN A 309 9.96 -6.54 -7.36
C ASN A 309 8.82 -5.49 -7.35
N VAL A 310 9.05 -4.30 -7.95
CA VAL A 310 7.99 -3.32 -8.15
C VAL A 310 6.95 -3.84 -9.16
N PRO A 311 5.64 -3.90 -8.81
CA PRO A 311 4.61 -4.42 -9.70
C PRO A 311 4.43 -3.57 -10.96
N ALA A 312 4.26 -4.21 -12.13
CA ALA A 312 3.99 -3.51 -13.39
C ALA A 312 2.63 -2.77 -13.42
N THR A 313 1.77 -3.02 -12.42
CA THR A 313 0.49 -2.35 -12.20
C THR A 313 0.63 -1.01 -11.47
N LEU A 314 1.77 -0.77 -10.80
CA LEU A 314 2.05 0.44 -10.03
C LEU A 314 2.22 1.63 -10.97
N THR A 315 1.45 2.69 -10.75
CA THR A 315 1.47 3.90 -11.60
C THR A 315 1.72 5.18 -10.84
N ASN A 316 1.40 5.22 -9.54
CA ASN A 316 1.59 6.42 -8.72
C ASN A 316 2.42 6.06 -7.49
N ILE A 317 3.53 6.76 -7.33
CA ILE A 317 4.45 6.60 -6.21
C ILE A 317 4.68 7.99 -5.62
N THR A 318 4.45 8.13 -4.33
CA THR A 318 4.82 9.30 -3.56
C THR A 318 5.67 8.82 -2.39
N LEU A 319 6.90 9.31 -2.26
CA LEU A 319 7.78 8.97 -1.13
C LEU A 319 7.80 10.12 -0.12
N GLY A 320 8.70 10.02 0.87
CA GLY A 320 8.65 10.78 2.11
C GLY A 320 9.58 11.98 2.12
N SER A 321 10.06 12.33 3.31
CA SER A 321 11.13 13.32 3.49
C SER A 321 12.49 12.67 3.84
N GLY A 322 12.63 11.36 3.63
CA GLY A 322 13.85 10.61 3.90
C GLY A 322 14.72 10.53 2.65
N ASP A 323 15.97 10.08 2.78
CA ASP A 323 16.85 9.86 1.63
C ASP A 323 16.45 8.52 0.96
N ASP A 324 15.45 8.56 0.09
CA ASP A 324 14.79 7.37 -0.44
C ASP A 324 15.52 6.78 -1.65
N THR A 325 15.55 5.45 -1.76
CA THR A 325 16.06 4.74 -2.94
C THR A 325 14.95 3.93 -3.61
N LEU A 326 14.64 4.26 -4.85
CA LEU A 326 13.57 3.64 -5.63
C LEU A 326 14.09 3.01 -6.93
N THR A 327 13.66 1.79 -7.25
CA THR A 327 13.86 1.17 -8.57
C THR A 327 12.52 0.88 -9.22
N VAL A 328 12.23 1.49 -10.38
CA VAL A 328 10.97 1.32 -11.11
C VAL A 328 11.22 0.98 -12.58
N ALA A 329 10.29 0.24 -13.18
CA ALA A 329 10.31 -0.05 -14.60
C ALA A 329 8.90 0.01 -15.17
N THR A 330 8.71 0.71 -16.29
CA THR A 330 7.44 0.63 -17.01
C THR A 330 7.24 -0.77 -17.60
N GLY A 331 5.97 -1.15 -17.79
CA GLY A 331 5.62 -2.47 -18.31
C GLY A 331 6.37 -2.82 -19.60
N ALA A 332 6.63 -4.11 -19.80
CA ALA A 332 7.24 -4.59 -21.03
C ALA A 332 6.37 -4.28 -22.25
N TYR A 333 7.00 -4.18 -23.41
CA TYR A 333 6.31 -4.02 -24.70
C TYR A 333 5.30 -5.15 -24.92
N SER A 334 4.02 -4.79 -25.09
CA SER A 334 2.94 -5.77 -25.27
C SER A 334 1.99 -5.33 -26.38
N ALA A 335 1.85 -6.13 -27.44
CA ALA A 335 0.98 -5.81 -28.57
C ALA A 335 -0.52 -5.72 -28.21
N THR A 336 -0.92 -6.21 -27.03
CA THR A 336 -2.32 -6.30 -26.60
C THR A 336 -2.65 -5.41 -25.41
N THR A 337 -1.64 -4.93 -24.67
CA THR A 337 -1.84 -4.18 -23.43
C THR A 337 -0.93 -2.97 -23.44
N ALA A 338 -1.50 -1.77 -23.46
CA ALA A 338 -0.72 -0.55 -23.33
C ALA A 338 -0.06 -0.50 -21.94
N ALA A 339 1.25 -0.28 -21.90
CA ALA A 339 1.93 0.02 -20.66
C ALA A 339 1.46 1.38 -20.12
N LYS A 340 1.45 1.52 -18.79
CA LYS A 340 1.01 2.74 -18.12
C LYS A 340 2.21 3.61 -17.76
N VAL A 341 1.99 4.92 -17.78
CA VAL A 341 2.96 5.89 -17.24
C VAL A 341 3.12 5.63 -15.74
N ILE A 342 4.37 5.70 -15.27
CA ILE A 342 4.70 5.73 -13.85
C ILE A 342 4.98 7.17 -13.47
N ALA A 343 4.27 7.69 -12.48
CA ALA A 343 4.51 8.97 -11.85
C ALA A 343 5.15 8.76 -10.48
N VAL A 344 6.30 9.41 -10.26
CA VAL A 344 7.07 9.41 -9.02
C VAL A 344 7.13 10.84 -8.50
N ALA A 345 6.76 11.04 -7.24
CA ALA A 345 7.11 12.21 -6.45
C ALA A 345 7.99 11.70 -5.30
N ALA A 346 9.28 11.98 -5.34
CA ALA A 346 10.23 11.42 -4.37
C ALA A 346 10.10 12.17 -3.02
N GLY A 347 10.20 13.50 -3.01
CA GLY A 347 9.79 14.31 -1.87
C GLY A 347 10.91 15.23 -1.42
N ASP A 348 11.13 15.33 -0.11
CA ASP A 348 12.32 16.01 0.39
C ASP A 348 13.37 14.92 0.72
N GLY A 349 14.66 15.24 0.70
CA GLY A 349 15.74 14.27 0.94
C GLY A 349 16.63 14.11 -0.28
N ASN A 350 17.76 13.42 -0.12
CA ASN A 350 18.68 13.13 -1.22
C ASN A 350 18.27 11.81 -1.88
N ASP A 351 17.34 11.88 -2.83
CA ASP A 351 16.71 10.68 -3.37
C ASP A 351 17.53 10.03 -4.50
N VAL A 352 17.47 8.70 -4.58
CA VAL A 352 18.06 7.91 -5.67
C VAL A 352 16.98 7.16 -6.44
N ILE A 353 16.65 7.65 -7.64
CA ILE A 353 15.62 7.08 -8.51
C ILE A 353 16.25 6.34 -9.69
N ASN A 354 16.16 5.00 -9.67
CA ASN A 354 16.57 4.12 -10.76
C ASN A 354 15.35 3.77 -11.64
N ALA A 355 15.15 4.51 -12.72
CA ALA A 355 13.97 4.36 -13.59
C ALA A 355 14.33 3.67 -14.92
N THR A 356 13.58 2.63 -15.28
CA THR A 356 13.68 1.97 -16.59
C THR A 356 12.45 2.27 -17.44
N VAL A 357 12.66 2.96 -18.55
CA VAL A 357 11.65 3.23 -19.59
C VAL A 357 11.67 2.08 -20.59
N ASN A 358 10.65 1.22 -20.52
CA ASN A 358 10.34 0.22 -21.52
C ASN A 358 9.25 0.76 -22.46
N ALA A 359 7.98 0.35 -22.28
CA ALA A 359 6.89 0.62 -23.22
C ALA A 359 5.99 1.81 -22.86
N ALA A 360 6.36 2.63 -21.87
CA ALA A 360 5.66 3.85 -21.48
C ALA A 360 6.62 4.86 -20.87
N ASN A 361 6.20 6.13 -20.85
CA ASN A 361 6.98 7.21 -20.23
C ASN A 361 7.03 7.06 -18.71
N VAL A 362 8.05 7.68 -18.11
CA VAL A 362 8.11 7.91 -16.66
C VAL A 362 8.06 9.41 -16.41
N GLN A 363 7.33 9.82 -15.37
CA GLN A 363 7.31 11.17 -14.84
C GLN A 363 7.93 11.14 -13.44
N ILE A 364 8.94 11.97 -13.21
CA ILE A 364 9.69 12.03 -11.94
C ILE A 364 9.71 13.48 -11.48
N ASN A 365 9.29 13.72 -10.24
CA ASN A 365 9.58 14.94 -9.52
C ASN A 365 10.41 14.52 -8.31
N THR A 366 11.68 14.93 -8.27
CA THR A 366 12.58 14.50 -7.20
C THR A 366 12.33 15.34 -5.94
N GLY A 367 12.21 16.66 -6.08
CA GLY A 367 11.68 17.53 -5.03
C GLY A 367 12.77 18.40 -4.42
N ALA A 368 13.08 18.28 -3.13
CA ALA A 368 14.11 19.10 -2.51
C ALA A 368 15.22 18.25 -1.87
N GLY A 369 16.47 18.53 -2.17
CA GLY A 369 17.64 17.76 -1.74
C GLY A 369 18.60 17.56 -2.90
N ASP A 370 19.74 16.92 -2.67
CA ASP A 370 20.69 16.62 -3.73
C ASP A 370 20.33 15.26 -4.38
N ASP A 371 19.50 15.30 -5.41
CA ASP A 371 18.87 14.10 -5.97
C ASP A 371 19.70 13.43 -7.07
N THR A 372 19.52 12.12 -7.25
CA THR A 372 20.10 11.34 -8.35
C THR A 372 19.04 10.53 -9.10
N VAL A 373 18.87 10.84 -10.39
CA VAL A 373 18.05 10.07 -11.32
C VAL A 373 18.92 9.26 -12.28
N ASN A 374 18.88 7.93 -12.16
CA ASN A 374 19.47 7.00 -13.12
C ASN A 374 18.38 6.50 -14.08
N LEU A 375 18.31 7.09 -15.26
CA LEU A 375 17.32 6.78 -16.29
C LEU A 375 17.90 5.80 -17.32
N THR A 376 17.38 4.58 -17.36
CA THR A 376 17.68 3.60 -18.41
C THR A 376 16.54 3.56 -19.42
N ILE A 377 16.87 3.65 -20.71
CA ILE A 377 15.88 3.59 -21.79
C ILE A 377 16.13 2.33 -22.62
N SER A 378 15.18 1.41 -22.55
CA SER A 378 15.21 0.13 -23.27
C SER A 378 14.59 0.29 -24.65
N GLN A 379 15.39 0.10 -25.70
CA GLN A 379 14.90 0.13 -27.08
C GLN A 379 14.03 -1.09 -27.40
N ALA A 380 12.92 -0.88 -28.10
CA ALA A 380 12.11 -1.97 -28.63
C ALA A 380 12.86 -2.69 -29.77
N THR A 381 12.83 -4.03 -29.77
CA THR A 381 13.37 -4.82 -30.89
C THR A 381 12.20 -5.40 -31.73
N GLY A 382 12.30 -5.31 -33.06
CA GLY A 382 11.34 -5.92 -33.99
C GLY A 382 10.07 -5.12 -34.33
N ALA A 383 9.12 -5.75 -35.03
CA ALA A 383 7.92 -5.11 -35.58
C ALA A 383 6.91 -4.61 -34.52
N THR A 384 7.00 -5.08 -33.29
CA THR A 384 6.22 -4.61 -32.13
C THR A 384 6.57 -3.19 -31.69
N ALA A 385 7.75 -2.68 -32.08
CA ALA A 385 8.21 -1.32 -31.83
C ALA A 385 7.38 -0.23 -32.54
N GLN A 386 6.67 -0.56 -33.64
CA GLN A 386 5.99 0.44 -34.46
C GLN A 386 4.53 0.73 -34.04
N ALA A 387 3.94 -0.12 -33.19
CA ALA A 387 2.53 0.00 -32.78
C ALA A 387 2.33 0.79 -31.47
N GLN A 388 3.40 1.02 -30.71
CA GLN A 388 3.39 1.76 -29.45
C GLN A 388 4.48 2.81 -29.57
N GLY A 389 4.07 4.08 -29.56
CA GLY A 389 4.90 5.21 -29.98
C GLY A 389 6.16 5.40 -29.13
N ASN A 390 6.97 6.39 -29.50
CA ASN A 390 8.18 6.77 -28.79
C ASN A 390 7.93 6.91 -27.27
N HIS A 391 8.89 6.45 -26.46
CA HIS A 391 8.86 6.56 -25.00
C HIS A 391 10.03 7.42 -24.52
N GLY A 392 9.77 8.26 -23.52
CA GLY A 392 10.73 9.19 -22.95
C GLY A 392 10.53 9.36 -21.44
N ALA A 393 11.03 10.46 -20.90
CA ALA A 393 10.86 10.79 -19.49
C ALA A 393 10.59 12.29 -19.34
N GLU A 394 9.82 12.63 -18.32
CA GLU A 394 9.65 14.01 -17.84
C GLU A 394 10.16 14.08 -16.41
N ILE A 395 11.17 14.90 -16.17
CA ILE A 395 11.91 14.94 -14.91
C ILE A 395 11.93 16.39 -14.42
N ALA A 396 11.43 16.62 -13.21
CA ALA A 396 11.68 17.84 -12.45
C ALA A 396 12.74 17.51 -11.41
N LEU A 397 13.91 18.15 -11.50
CA LEU A 397 15.03 17.95 -10.57
C LEU A 397 14.83 18.73 -9.27
N GLY A 398 14.02 19.79 -9.30
CA GLY A 398 13.64 20.49 -8.08
C GLY A 398 14.78 21.34 -7.50
N ALA A 399 14.85 21.39 -6.17
CA ALA A 399 15.77 22.26 -5.45
C ALA A 399 16.92 21.48 -4.85
N GLY A 400 18.14 21.74 -5.31
CA GLY A 400 19.35 21.16 -4.75
C GLY A 400 20.47 21.13 -5.76
N THR A 401 21.38 20.17 -5.60
CA THR A 401 22.48 19.91 -6.51
C THR A 401 22.25 18.56 -7.18
N ASP A 402 21.53 18.56 -8.29
CA ASP A 402 20.94 17.31 -8.79
C ASP A 402 21.78 16.62 -9.87
N LYS A 403 21.56 15.32 -10.03
CA LYS A 403 22.26 14.49 -11.01
C LYS A 403 21.31 13.66 -11.84
N LEU A 404 21.32 13.89 -13.15
CA LEU A 404 20.68 13.02 -14.14
C LEU A 404 21.72 12.20 -14.91
N VAL A 405 21.59 10.88 -14.88
CA VAL A 405 22.34 9.96 -15.75
C VAL A 405 21.38 9.26 -16.69
N VAL A 406 21.61 9.40 -18.00
CA VAL A 406 20.83 8.71 -19.03
C VAL A 406 21.65 7.59 -19.66
N THR A 407 21.12 6.37 -19.60
CA THR A 407 21.69 5.18 -20.23
C THR A 407 20.78 4.71 -21.37
N GLY A 408 21.35 4.58 -22.57
CA GLY A 408 20.62 4.16 -23.77
C GLY A 408 20.09 5.33 -24.60
N ALA A 409 19.63 4.99 -25.80
CA ALA A 409 19.14 5.93 -26.79
C ALA A 409 17.62 6.11 -26.67
N ASN A 410 17.16 7.35 -26.55
CA ASN A 410 15.74 7.67 -26.49
C ASN A 410 15.13 7.98 -27.85
N VAL A 411 15.94 8.37 -28.84
CA VAL A 411 15.46 8.59 -30.20
C VAL A 411 15.27 7.24 -30.88
N GLN A 412 14.02 6.80 -31.02
CA GLN A 412 13.68 5.54 -31.67
C GLN A 412 13.19 5.73 -33.12
N PHE A 413 12.47 6.83 -33.37
CA PHE A 413 11.90 7.14 -34.67
C PHE A 413 12.26 8.57 -35.05
N TYR A 414 12.82 8.72 -36.24
CA TYR A 414 13.15 10.02 -36.80
C TYR A 414 13.08 9.96 -38.32
N SER A 415 11.88 10.14 -38.87
CA SER A 415 11.64 10.02 -40.31
C SER A 415 10.38 10.77 -40.77
N GLY A 416 10.27 10.99 -42.07
CA GLY A 416 9.15 11.71 -42.69
C GLY A 416 9.39 13.21 -42.79
N SER A 417 8.29 13.98 -42.76
CA SER A 417 8.35 15.45 -42.79
C SER A 417 8.87 16.03 -41.48
N ASP A 418 9.31 17.29 -41.48
CA ASP A 418 9.74 17.98 -40.27
C ASP A 418 8.67 17.99 -39.16
N ALA A 419 7.40 18.08 -39.53
CA ALA A 419 6.29 17.99 -38.57
C ALA A 419 6.17 16.58 -37.94
N ALA A 420 6.42 15.52 -38.73
CA ALA A 420 6.43 14.15 -38.23
C ALA A 420 7.62 13.92 -37.29
N LYS A 421 8.82 14.36 -37.70
CA LYS A 421 10.04 14.32 -36.88
C LYS A 421 9.85 15.07 -35.56
N ALA A 422 9.29 16.28 -35.59
CA ALA A 422 9.01 17.06 -34.37
C ALA A 422 8.03 16.35 -33.43
N SER A 423 6.99 15.72 -33.98
CA SER A 423 6.03 14.95 -33.18
C SER A 423 6.66 13.70 -32.55
N GLN A 424 7.53 13.01 -33.31
CA GLN A 424 8.31 11.86 -32.82
C GLN A 424 9.24 12.29 -31.68
N LEU A 425 10.01 13.37 -31.87
CA LEU A 425 10.89 13.92 -30.84
C LEU A 425 10.14 14.25 -29.55
N ALA A 426 9.00 14.92 -29.65
CA ALA A 426 8.17 15.26 -28.49
C ALA A 426 7.66 14.04 -27.71
N ALA A 427 7.55 12.88 -28.36
CA ALA A 427 7.11 11.64 -27.73
C ALA A 427 8.28 10.83 -27.12
N SER A 428 9.51 10.90 -27.69
CA SER A 428 10.72 10.22 -27.17
C SER A 428 11.56 11.06 -26.22
N SER A 429 11.32 12.36 -26.11
CA SER A 429 12.23 13.27 -25.41
C SER A 429 12.39 12.90 -23.95
N VAL A 430 13.63 12.99 -23.46
CA VAL A 430 13.90 13.16 -22.04
C VAL A 430 13.83 14.65 -21.77
N LYS A 431 12.75 15.10 -21.12
CA LYS A 431 12.54 16.49 -20.74
C LYS A 431 12.91 16.67 -19.29
N VAL A 432 13.74 17.66 -19.03
CA VAL A 432 14.19 18.06 -17.71
C VAL A 432 13.70 19.47 -17.46
N THR A 433 13.10 19.70 -16.30
CA THR A 433 12.66 20.99 -15.79
C THR A 433 13.36 21.27 -14.47
N ASP A 434 13.40 22.55 -14.09
CA ASP A 434 14.08 23.02 -12.88
C ASP A 434 15.60 22.73 -12.86
N PHE A 435 16.24 22.68 -14.04
CA PHE A 435 17.69 22.51 -14.12
C PHE A 435 18.39 23.80 -13.67
N ALA A 436 18.99 23.76 -12.49
CA ALA A 436 19.56 24.88 -11.77
C ALA A 436 21.11 24.85 -11.76
N ALA A 437 21.70 25.82 -11.04
CA ALA A 437 23.14 25.93 -10.91
C ALA A 437 23.67 24.92 -9.88
N GLY A 438 24.50 23.98 -10.33
CA GLY A 438 24.98 22.87 -9.51
C GLY A 438 24.63 21.53 -10.14
N ASP A 439 23.49 21.49 -10.84
CA ASP A 439 23.00 20.29 -11.48
C ASP A 439 23.93 19.78 -12.58
N THR A 440 23.93 18.46 -12.69
CA THR A 440 24.71 17.73 -13.67
C THR A 440 23.84 16.78 -14.48
N VAL A 441 24.10 16.75 -15.78
CA VAL A 441 23.56 15.74 -16.69
C VAL A 441 24.70 14.96 -17.32
N ALA A 442 24.49 13.66 -17.49
CA ALA A 442 25.46 12.76 -18.10
C ALA A 442 24.78 11.71 -18.97
N ILE A 443 25.47 11.25 -20.01
CA ILE A 443 25.03 10.16 -20.86
C ILE A 443 26.07 9.04 -20.74
N THR A 444 25.65 7.85 -20.35
CA THR A 444 26.57 6.73 -20.09
C THR A 444 27.34 6.36 -21.35
N GLY A 445 28.68 6.27 -21.22
CA GLY A 445 29.56 5.90 -22.34
C GLY A 445 29.82 7.04 -23.33
N VAL A 446 29.38 8.26 -23.02
CA VAL A 446 29.62 9.47 -23.83
C VAL A 446 30.54 10.40 -23.05
N THR A 447 31.69 10.72 -23.63
CA THR A 447 32.57 11.76 -23.06
C THR A 447 31.93 13.12 -23.29
N ALA A 448 31.81 13.92 -22.23
CA ALA A 448 31.36 15.30 -22.34
C ALA A 448 32.30 16.09 -23.25
N SER A 449 31.77 16.60 -24.38
CA SER A 449 32.49 17.52 -25.25
C SER A 449 31.97 18.93 -25.04
N ASN A 450 32.81 19.76 -24.44
CA ASN A 450 32.41 21.03 -23.87
C ASN A 450 32.72 22.20 -24.80
N ASP A 451 32.65 22.07 -26.13
CA ASP A 451 32.73 23.28 -26.95
C ASP A 451 32.42 23.09 -28.44
N THR A 452 31.81 24.13 -29.00
CA THR A 452 31.72 24.32 -30.47
C THR A 452 33.06 24.72 -31.10
N GLY A 453 34.11 24.89 -30.28
CA GLY A 453 35.45 25.34 -30.65
C GLY A 453 36.24 24.41 -31.59
N GLY A 454 35.70 23.23 -31.92
CA GLY A 454 36.30 22.29 -32.89
C GLY A 454 35.77 22.38 -34.32
N PHE A 455 34.75 23.20 -34.59
CA PHE A 455 33.99 23.11 -35.85
C PHE A 455 34.43 24.10 -36.94
N THR A 456 34.30 23.70 -38.21
CA THR A 456 34.66 24.56 -39.35
C THR A 456 33.61 25.65 -39.59
N GLY A 457 34.02 26.78 -40.16
CA GLY A 457 33.14 27.95 -40.35
C GLY A 457 31.88 27.68 -41.19
N ALA A 458 31.92 26.78 -42.17
CA ALA A 458 30.75 26.44 -42.99
C ALA A 458 29.73 25.57 -42.24
N GLN A 459 30.19 24.60 -41.44
CA GLN A 459 29.30 23.75 -40.64
C GLN A 459 28.63 24.56 -39.53
N LEU A 460 29.40 25.44 -38.85
CA LEU A 460 28.87 26.33 -37.83
C LEU A 460 27.88 27.37 -38.41
N ALA A 461 28.12 27.88 -39.62
CA ALA A 461 27.19 28.78 -40.31
C ALA A 461 25.86 28.09 -40.62
N ASN A 462 25.89 26.84 -41.12
CA ASN A 462 24.68 26.05 -41.38
C ASN A 462 23.90 25.78 -40.09
N PHE A 463 24.61 25.38 -39.03
CA PHE A 463 24.00 25.18 -37.71
C PHE A 463 23.34 26.45 -37.17
N ASN A 464 24.01 27.60 -37.30
CA ASN A 464 23.46 28.89 -36.84
C ASN A 464 22.29 29.40 -37.70
N ALA A 465 22.22 29.03 -38.98
CA ALA A 465 21.14 29.43 -39.89
C ALA A 465 19.84 28.63 -39.71
N ALA A 466 19.89 27.48 -39.03
CA ALA A 466 18.72 26.63 -38.81
C ALA A 466 17.66 27.33 -37.93
N THR A 467 16.42 27.41 -38.43
CA THR A 467 15.27 28.07 -37.76
C THR A 467 14.31 27.09 -37.10
N THR A 468 14.50 25.79 -37.28
CA THR A 468 13.70 24.72 -36.66
C THR A 468 14.60 23.82 -35.82
N LEU A 469 14.04 23.18 -34.78
CA LEU A 469 14.77 22.22 -33.96
C LEU A 469 15.28 21.04 -34.82
N VAL A 470 14.44 20.55 -35.73
CA VAL A 470 14.81 19.49 -36.70
C VAL A 470 16.02 19.90 -37.53
N GLY A 471 16.04 21.12 -38.08
CA GLY A 471 17.18 21.61 -38.84
C GLY A 471 18.44 21.81 -38.00
N LYS A 472 18.29 22.22 -36.73
CA LYS A 472 19.40 22.32 -35.77
C LYS A 472 20.01 20.94 -35.48
N LEU A 473 19.18 19.93 -35.22
CA LEU A 473 19.63 18.55 -34.93
C LEU A 473 20.30 17.91 -36.15
N ASP A 474 19.71 18.05 -37.34
CA ASP A 474 20.30 17.53 -38.58
C ASP A 474 21.68 18.18 -38.84
N ALA A 475 21.83 19.49 -38.56
CA ALA A 475 23.13 20.17 -38.65
C ALA A 475 24.11 19.78 -37.52
N ALA A 476 23.60 19.54 -36.31
CA ALA A 476 24.38 19.10 -35.15
C ALA A 476 25.04 17.73 -35.38
N ALA A 477 24.31 16.78 -35.96
CA ALA A 477 24.85 15.46 -36.29
C ALA A 477 26.03 15.52 -37.26
N VAL A 478 25.97 16.42 -38.24
CA VAL A 478 27.08 16.66 -39.18
C VAL A 478 28.31 17.24 -38.49
N LEU A 479 28.15 17.97 -37.37
CA LEU A 479 29.25 18.48 -36.58
C LEU A 479 29.97 17.37 -35.79
N LEU A 480 29.24 16.33 -35.36
CA LEU A 480 29.78 15.25 -34.53
C LEU A 480 30.48 14.13 -35.30
N SER A 481 30.46 14.12 -36.63
CA SER A 481 30.91 13.02 -37.49
C SER A 481 32.43 12.70 -37.49
N GLY A 482 33.22 13.14 -36.51
CA GLY A 482 34.69 13.05 -36.59
C GLY A 482 35.52 12.99 -35.29
N ALA A 483 34.98 13.26 -34.10
CA ALA A 483 35.73 13.09 -32.83
C ALA A 483 34.90 13.30 -31.55
N ALA A 484 33.94 14.23 -31.56
CA ALA A 484 33.07 14.50 -30.43
C ALA A 484 31.83 13.59 -30.50
N THR A 485 31.48 12.93 -29.39
CA THR A 485 30.29 12.06 -29.33
C THR A 485 29.06 12.77 -28.77
N SER A 486 29.20 14.04 -28.38
CA SER A 486 28.11 14.87 -27.85
C SER A 486 28.36 16.37 -28.07
N LEU A 487 27.29 17.15 -28.03
CA LEU A 487 27.30 18.61 -27.92
C LEU A 487 26.04 19.10 -27.21
N HIS A 488 26.04 20.35 -26.76
CA HIS A 488 24.82 21.02 -26.31
C HIS A 488 24.59 22.32 -27.09
N PHE A 489 23.34 22.73 -27.21
CA PHE A 489 22.97 23.98 -27.88
C PHE A 489 21.64 24.54 -27.40
N GLU A 490 21.46 25.85 -27.58
CA GLU A 490 20.21 26.52 -27.25
C GLU A 490 19.28 26.63 -28.47
N PHE A 491 17.99 26.38 -28.24
CA PHE A 491 16.95 26.62 -29.22
C PHE A 491 15.60 26.88 -28.51
N GLY A 492 14.88 27.91 -28.93
CA GLY A 492 13.53 28.17 -28.41
C GLY A 492 13.44 28.51 -26.92
N GLY A 493 14.54 28.93 -26.28
CA GLY A 493 14.62 29.19 -24.84
C GLY A 493 14.97 27.97 -23.98
N ASN A 494 15.29 26.83 -24.61
CA ASN A 494 15.72 25.60 -23.96
C ASN A 494 17.15 25.25 -24.37
N THR A 495 17.85 24.47 -23.54
CA THR A 495 19.14 23.85 -23.89
C THR A 495 18.91 22.38 -24.24
N TYR A 496 19.46 21.94 -25.38
CA TYR A 496 19.41 20.55 -25.80
C TYR A 496 20.80 19.93 -25.65
N VAL A 497 20.88 18.76 -25.02
CA VAL A 497 22.08 17.93 -24.95
C VAL A 497 21.89 16.75 -25.90
N TYR A 498 22.72 16.70 -26.93
CA TYR A 498 22.65 15.70 -28.00
C TYR A 498 23.91 14.83 -27.98
N ALA A 499 23.74 13.52 -28.10
CA ALA A 499 24.81 12.56 -28.35
C ALA A 499 24.52 11.71 -29.60
N ASP A 500 25.49 11.64 -30.51
CA ASP A 500 25.50 10.72 -31.66
C ASP A 500 25.94 9.34 -31.16
N THR A 501 25.04 8.67 -30.45
CA THR A 501 25.31 7.36 -29.83
C THR A 501 25.38 6.24 -30.88
N ALA A 502 24.72 6.42 -32.03
CA ALA A 502 24.83 5.49 -33.15
C ALA A 502 26.14 5.63 -33.94
N GLY A 503 26.81 6.79 -33.86
CA GLY A 503 28.03 7.10 -34.61
C GLY A 503 27.78 7.21 -36.12
N ALA A 504 26.56 7.54 -36.52
CA ALA A 504 26.13 7.54 -37.92
C ALA A 504 26.43 8.86 -38.64
N GLY A 505 26.77 9.94 -37.91
CA GLY A 505 26.93 11.27 -38.48
C GLY A 505 25.62 11.86 -39.02
N THR A 506 24.49 11.30 -38.61
CA THR A 506 23.12 11.75 -38.93
C THR A 506 22.25 11.60 -37.70
N PHE A 507 21.46 12.61 -37.36
CA PHE A 507 20.55 12.51 -36.23
C PHE A 507 19.46 11.47 -36.55
N GLY A 508 19.29 10.48 -35.69
CA GLY A 508 18.34 9.41 -36.00
C GLY A 508 18.11 8.40 -34.89
N ALA A 509 17.50 7.28 -35.28
CA ALA A 509 17.24 6.17 -34.38
C ALA A 509 18.56 5.64 -33.78
N GLY A 510 18.62 5.47 -32.47
CA GLY A 510 19.82 5.07 -31.76
C GLY A 510 20.65 6.21 -31.17
N ASP A 511 20.19 7.46 -31.30
CA ASP A 511 20.79 8.64 -30.67
C ASP A 511 20.10 9.03 -29.36
N THR A 512 20.77 9.88 -28.58
CA THR A 512 20.25 10.42 -27.33
C THR A 512 20.05 11.94 -27.42
N LEU A 513 18.86 12.40 -27.05
CA LEU A 513 18.49 13.82 -26.96
C LEU A 513 17.81 14.11 -25.63
N ILE A 514 18.38 15.05 -24.87
CA ILE A 514 17.84 15.56 -23.61
C ILE A 514 17.48 17.04 -23.81
N GLU A 515 16.28 17.42 -23.39
CA GLU A 515 15.80 18.81 -23.39
C GLU A 515 15.82 19.36 -21.96
N LEU A 516 16.67 20.34 -21.69
CA LEU A 516 16.69 21.12 -20.46
C LEU A 516 15.79 22.35 -20.68
N THR A 517 14.56 22.27 -20.18
CA THR A 517 13.49 23.24 -20.41
C THR A 517 13.74 24.50 -19.60
N GLY A 518 13.80 25.67 -20.25
CA GLY A 518 14.03 26.96 -19.60
C GLY A 518 15.47 27.19 -19.11
N ALA A 519 16.35 26.20 -19.23
CA ALA A 519 17.76 26.34 -18.90
C ALA A 519 18.53 26.98 -20.07
N THR A 520 19.25 28.06 -19.80
CA THR A 520 20.12 28.76 -20.76
C THR A 520 21.47 29.05 -20.13
N GLY A 521 22.54 29.09 -20.91
CA GLY A 521 23.89 29.37 -20.41
C GLY A 521 24.48 28.23 -19.58
N LEU A 522 24.28 26.98 -20.04
CA LEU A 522 24.76 25.78 -19.36
C LEU A 522 26.25 25.89 -19.00
N ALA A 523 26.57 25.72 -17.72
CA ALA A 523 27.96 25.76 -17.27
C ALA A 523 28.73 24.55 -17.81
N ALA A 524 30.03 24.70 -18.08
CA ALA A 524 30.87 23.59 -18.53
C ALA A 524 30.94 22.42 -17.53
N SER A 525 30.65 22.67 -16.25
CA SER A 525 30.55 21.66 -15.19
C SER A 525 29.21 20.93 -15.15
N SER A 526 28.18 21.45 -15.81
CA SER A 526 26.83 20.87 -15.79
C SER A 526 26.67 19.69 -16.74
N PHE A 527 27.60 19.48 -17.68
CA PHE A 527 27.64 18.27 -18.50
C PHE A 527 28.89 17.46 -18.16
N VAL A 528 28.69 16.30 -17.55
CA VAL A 528 29.77 15.45 -17.01
C VAL A 528 29.79 14.08 -17.69
N ALA A 529 30.93 13.40 -17.62
CA ALA A 529 31.03 12.01 -18.09
C ALA A 529 30.42 11.06 -17.04
N ALA A 530 29.71 10.01 -17.50
CA ALA A 530 29.15 8.94 -16.67
C ALA A 530 29.59 7.55 -17.10
#